data_AF-A0A7X6XDI2-F1
#
_entry.id   AF-A0A7X6XDI2-F1
#
_cell.length_a   1.000
_cell.length_b   1.000
_cell.length_c   1.000
_cell.angle_alpha   90.00
_cell.angle_beta   90.00
_cell.angle_gamma   90.00
#
_symmetry.space_group_name_H-M   'P 1'
#
loop_
_entity.id
_entity.type
_entity.pdbx_description
1 polymer ?
#
loop_
_entity_poly.entity_id
_entity_poly.type
_entity_poly.pdbx_seq_one_letter_code
_entity_poly.pdbx_strand_id
1 'polypeptide(L)'
;MEIEDIMEYLLCERRNIKGSKLLEEMLQNNKFKTLVAKGILENKIKPLLTEEFIEKMEQQNCRGYSSVYNIFVDGKNIGTCNATSTEISYMFNNVDLVGGINPFFEGTPASPNGVHSWLETDKELLDTSTLMIVDKSYIKSLEYNENIRFNSHNLFSNTNYQLAKEFACDRSLKRK
;
A
#
# COMPACT_ATOMS: atom_id res chain seq x y z
N MET A 1 -3.69 -6.47 21.66
CA MET A 1 -2.50 -6.83 20.87
C MET A 1 -1.50 -5.73 21.11
N GLU A 2 -0.30 -6.10 21.52
CA GLU A 2 0.82 -5.16 21.61
C GLU A 2 1.35 -4.84 20.21
N ILE A 3 2.24 -3.84 20.11
CA ILE A 3 2.78 -3.41 18.82
C ILE A 3 3.53 -4.56 18.16
N GLU A 4 4.30 -5.32 18.94
CA GLU A 4 5.06 -6.48 18.51
C GLU A 4 4.15 -7.54 17.89
N ASP A 5 2.99 -7.82 18.50
CA ASP A 5 2.02 -8.79 17.98
C ASP A 5 1.44 -8.34 16.62
N ILE A 6 1.14 -7.04 16.50
CA ILE A 6 0.59 -6.45 15.27
C ILE A 6 1.63 -6.50 14.15
N MET A 7 2.87 -6.10 14.46
CA MET A 7 3.98 -6.11 13.51
C MET A 7 4.32 -7.53 13.05
N GLU A 8 4.33 -8.51 13.97
CA GLU A 8 4.53 -9.91 13.65
C GLU A 8 3.42 -10.45 12.75
N TYR A 9 2.15 -10.10 13.01
CA TYR A 9 1.04 -10.51 12.15
C TYR A 9 1.10 -9.89 10.74
N LEU A 10 1.38 -8.58 10.64
CA LEU A 10 1.34 -7.85 9.37
C LEU A 10 2.58 -8.07 8.50
N LEU A 11 3.73 -8.39 9.11
CA LEU A 11 5.01 -8.42 8.40
C LEU A 11 5.76 -9.74 8.58
N CYS A 12 5.52 -10.48 9.66
CA CYS A 12 6.23 -11.73 10.00
C CYS A 12 7.76 -11.54 9.86
N GLU A 13 8.42 -12.36 9.05
CA GLU A 13 9.88 -12.29 8.82
C GLU A 13 10.35 -10.97 8.17
N ARG A 14 9.43 -10.15 7.65
CA ARG A 14 9.71 -8.91 6.91
C ARG A 14 9.70 -7.67 7.77
N ARG A 15 9.57 -7.81 9.09
CA ARG A 15 9.52 -6.67 10.03
C ARG A 15 10.71 -5.69 9.89
N ASN A 16 11.86 -6.18 9.44
CA ASN A 16 13.11 -5.41 9.36
C ASN A 16 13.31 -4.63 8.05
N ILE A 17 12.37 -4.67 7.10
CA ILE A 17 12.48 -3.85 5.88
C ILE A 17 12.32 -2.37 6.23
N LYS A 18 12.98 -1.46 5.50
CA LYS A 18 12.89 -0.03 5.84
C LYS A 18 11.48 0.53 5.67
N GLY A 19 10.68 -0.07 4.78
CA GLY A 19 9.32 0.37 4.47
C GLY A 19 8.28 0.11 5.57
N SER A 20 8.60 -0.67 6.61
CA SER A 20 7.71 -0.92 7.74
C SER A 20 7.77 0.17 8.83
N LYS A 21 8.82 1.01 8.82
CA LYS A 21 9.07 1.99 9.89
C LYS A 21 7.90 2.93 10.14
N LEU A 22 7.23 3.37 9.08
CA LEU A 22 6.08 4.27 9.22
C LEU A 22 4.92 3.59 9.96
N LEU A 23 4.63 2.31 9.67
CA LEU A 23 3.60 1.57 10.40
C LEU A 23 3.97 1.46 11.88
N GLU A 24 5.22 1.12 12.20
CA GLU A 24 5.71 1.02 13.57
C GLU A 24 5.58 2.34 14.34
N GLU A 25 5.93 3.46 13.70
CA GLU A 25 5.75 4.81 14.24
C GLU A 25 4.27 5.16 14.45
N MET A 26 3.40 4.84 13.49
CA MET A 26 1.97 5.09 13.60
C MET A 26 1.31 4.26 14.71
N LEU A 27 1.78 3.04 14.95
CA LEU A 27 1.28 2.18 16.04
C LEU A 27 1.61 2.71 17.44
N GLN A 28 2.48 3.72 17.58
CA GLN A 28 2.65 4.44 18.84
C GLN A 28 1.41 5.28 19.20
N ASN A 29 0.55 5.61 18.22
CA ASN A 29 -0.75 6.20 18.49
C ASN A 29 -1.73 5.14 19.01
N ASN A 30 -2.11 5.24 20.29
CA ASN A 30 -2.99 4.27 20.94
C ASN A 30 -4.35 4.07 20.24
N LYS A 31 -4.92 5.12 19.64
CA LYS A 31 -6.18 5.01 18.89
C LYS A 31 -5.98 4.18 17.63
N PHE A 32 -4.94 4.51 16.84
CA PHE A 32 -4.59 3.76 15.63
C PHE A 32 -4.29 2.30 15.96
N LYS A 33 -3.43 2.04 16.95
CA LYS A 33 -3.08 0.70 17.44
C LYS A 33 -4.33 -0.12 17.79
N THR A 34 -5.26 0.47 18.54
CA THR A 34 -6.49 -0.21 18.96
C THR A 34 -7.37 -0.57 17.78
N LEU A 35 -7.49 0.32 16.80
CA LEU A 35 -8.28 0.08 15.58
C LEU A 35 -7.63 -1.00 14.71
N VAL A 36 -6.30 -0.97 14.54
CA VAL A 36 -5.57 -2.00 13.79
C VAL A 36 -5.72 -3.36 14.46
N ALA A 37 -5.48 -3.44 15.78
CA ALA A 37 -5.65 -4.68 16.54
C ALA A 37 -7.07 -5.25 16.40
N LYS A 38 -8.09 -4.40 16.54
CA LYS A 38 -9.49 -4.80 16.37
C LYS A 38 -9.75 -5.31 14.95
N GLY A 39 -9.29 -4.57 13.93
CA GLY A 39 -9.44 -4.97 12.53
C GLY A 39 -8.77 -6.31 12.22
N ILE A 40 -7.61 -6.61 12.80
CA ILE A 40 -6.96 -7.92 12.68
C ILE A 40 -7.83 -9.02 13.31
N LEU A 41 -8.27 -8.84 14.56
CA LEU A 41 -9.09 -9.83 15.27
C LEU A 41 -10.44 -10.10 14.59
N GLU A 42 -10.99 -9.10 13.89
CA GLU A 42 -12.23 -9.21 13.12
C GLU A 42 -12.03 -9.70 11.68
N ASN A 43 -10.80 -10.08 11.29
CA ASN A 43 -10.41 -10.46 9.92
C ASN A 43 -10.70 -9.37 8.87
N LYS A 44 -10.64 -8.11 9.28
CA LYS A 44 -10.85 -6.91 8.45
C LYS A 44 -9.55 -6.26 7.99
N ILE A 45 -8.42 -6.59 8.61
CA ILE A 45 -7.08 -6.15 8.20
C ILE A 45 -6.21 -7.38 7.95
N LYS A 46 -5.50 -7.37 6.83
CA LYS A 46 -4.60 -8.43 6.38
C LYS A 46 -3.23 -7.84 5.99
N PRO A 47 -2.17 -8.66 6.04
CA PRO A 47 -0.86 -8.24 5.52
C PRO A 47 -0.94 -7.96 4.01
N LEU A 48 -0.32 -6.86 3.56
CA LEU A 48 -0.09 -6.59 2.14
C LEU A 48 1.04 -7.44 1.57
N LEU A 49 2.12 -7.62 2.35
CA LEU A 49 3.34 -8.29 1.92
C LEU A 49 3.27 -9.81 2.12
N THR A 50 2.25 -10.45 1.54
CA THR A 50 2.18 -11.92 1.45
C THR A 50 3.16 -12.46 0.40
N GLU A 51 3.52 -13.75 0.48
CA GLU A 51 4.37 -14.39 -0.54
C GLU A 51 3.81 -14.18 -1.95
N GLU A 52 2.51 -14.42 -2.15
CA GLU A 52 1.86 -14.25 -3.45
C GLU A 52 1.98 -12.80 -3.96
N PHE A 53 1.81 -11.81 -3.07
CA PHE A 53 1.90 -10.41 -3.46
C PHE A 53 3.33 -10.02 -3.83
N ILE A 54 4.30 -10.53 -3.07
CA ILE A 54 5.73 -10.30 -3.33
C ILE A 54 6.16 -10.93 -4.63
N GLU A 55 5.77 -12.17 -4.91
CA GLU A 55 6.08 -12.81 -6.19
C GLU A 55 5.56 -11.98 -7.38
N LYS A 56 4.37 -11.37 -7.25
CA LYS A 56 3.83 -10.46 -8.28
C LYS A 56 4.67 -9.19 -8.40
N MET A 57 5.03 -8.55 -7.28
CA MET A 57 5.88 -7.36 -7.26
C MET A 57 7.29 -7.64 -7.82
N GLU A 58 7.81 -8.84 -7.58
CA GLU A 58 9.08 -9.27 -8.13
C GLU A 58 9.00 -9.49 -9.64
N GLN A 59 7.86 -9.93 -10.17
CA GLN A 59 7.67 -10.14 -11.60
C GLN A 59 7.52 -8.86 -12.42
N GLN A 60 7.21 -7.73 -11.78
CA GLN A 60 7.06 -6.45 -12.48
C GLN A 60 8.41 -5.83 -12.86
N ASN A 61 8.48 -5.28 -14.07
CA ASN A 61 9.55 -4.35 -14.40
C ASN A 61 9.28 -3.01 -13.72
N CYS A 62 10.32 -2.39 -13.18
CA CYS A 62 10.26 -1.05 -12.63
C CYS A 62 11.54 -0.29 -13.00
N ARG A 63 11.46 1.04 -13.07
CA ARG A 63 12.63 1.86 -13.40
C ARG A 63 13.42 2.19 -12.15
N GLY A 64 14.72 1.94 -12.18
CA GLY A 64 15.64 2.32 -11.09
C GLY A 64 15.73 1.32 -9.93
N TYR A 65 14.97 0.22 -9.96
CA TYR A 65 15.02 -0.86 -8.97
C TYR A 65 15.04 -2.23 -9.67
N SER A 66 15.50 -3.26 -8.95
CA SER A 66 15.48 -4.63 -9.46
C SER A 66 14.07 -5.24 -9.45
N SER A 67 13.19 -4.74 -8.58
CA SER A 67 11.79 -5.16 -8.46
C SER A 67 10.96 -4.08 -7.74
N VAL A 68 9.64 -4.18 -7.85
CA VAL A 68 8.73 -3.33 -7.07
C VAL A 68 8.85 -3.64 -5.58
N TYR A 69 9.14 -4.89 -5.21
CA TYR A 69 9.38 -5.25 -3.81
C TYR A 69 10.57 -4.49 -3.20
N ASN A 70 11.63 -4.22 -3.98
CA ASN A 70 12.79 -3.46 -3.49
C ASN A 70 12.44 -2.03 -3.05
N ILE A 71 11.35 -1.44 -3.56
CA ILE A 71 10.83 -0.14 -3.08
C ILE A 71 10.54 -0.20 -1.58
N PHE A 72 9.96 -1.31 -1.09
CA PHE A 72 9.66 -1.51 0.33
C PHE A 72 10.90 -1.87 1.15
N VAL A 73 11.78 -2.72 0.59
CA VAL A 73 13.06 -3.06 1.24
C VAL A 73 13.88 -1.80 1.53
N ASP A 74 13.93 -0.89 0.57
CA ASP A 74 14.66 0.38 0.68
C ASP A 74 13.88 1.51 1.38
N GLY A 75 12.60 1.28 1.72
CA GLY A 75 11.75 2.25 2.43
C GLY A 75 11.32 3.42 1.57
N LYS A 76 11.36 3.26 0.25
CA LYS A 76 10.97 4.29 -0.73
C LYS A 76 9.47 4.50 -0.79
N ASN A 77 8.67 3.56 -0.29
CA ASN A 77 7.22 3.69 -0.11
C ASN A 77 6.82 4.80 0.88
N ILE A 78 7.72 5.17 1.81
CA ILE A 78 7.49 6.22 2.80
C ILE A 78 7.66 7.59 2.12
N GLY A 79 6.59 8.39 2.11
CA GLY A 79 6.57 9.72 1.48
C GLY A 79 6.38 9.72 -0.04
N THR A 80 6.20 8.55 -0.68
CA THR A 80 5.91 8.44 -2.12
C THR A 80 4.64 7.63 -2.40
N CYS A 81 3.66 7.70 -1.49
CA CYS A 81 2.45 6.88 -1.54
C CYS A 81 1.74 6.90 -2.91
N ASN A 82 1.68 8.05 -3.58
CA ASN A 82 1.12 8.16 -4.94
C ASN A 82 1.93 7.35 -5.98
N ALA A 83 3.25 7.52 -6.01
CA ALA A 83 4.11 6.79 -6.96
C ALA A 83 4.11 5.28 -6.67
N THR A 84 4.23 4.90 -5.40
CA THR A 84 4.23 3.49 -4.99
C THR A 84 2.88 2.82 -5.25
N SER A 85 1.77 3.49 -4.93
CA SER A 85 0.43 2.99 -5.27
C SER A 85 0.26 2.86 -6.79
N THR A 86 0.78 3.80 -7.57
CA THR A 86 0.74 3.73 -9.03
C THR A 86 1.51 2.52 -9.57
N GLU A 87 2.73 2.26 -9.11
CA GLU A 87 3.52 1.08 -9.51
C GLU A 87 2.81 -0.24 -9.16
N ILE A 88 2.25 -0.31 -7.95
CA ILE A 88 1.49 -1.48 -7.48
C ILE A 88 0.21 -1.67 -8.29
N SER A 89 -0.44 -0.58 -8.72
CA SER A 89 -1.68 -0.64 -9.50
C SER A 89 -1.55 -1.42 -10.81
N TYR A 90 -0.35 -1.45 -11.41
CA TYR A 90 -0.11 -2.14 -12.67
C TYR A 90 -0.32 -3.67 -12.57
N MET A 91 -0.26 -4.24 -11.36
CA MET A 91 -0.55 -5.67 -11.13
C MET A 91 -2.03 -6.04 -11.25
N PHE A 92 -2.92 -5.04 -11.31
CA PHE A 92 -4.36 -5.26 -11.22
C PHE A 92 -5.08 -4.92 -12.51
N ASN A 93 -6.05 -5.75 -12.89
CA ASN A 93 -6.94 -5.49 -14.02
C ASN A 93 -8.12 -4.57 -13.68
N ASN A 94 -8.47 -4.44 -12.41
CA ASN A 94 -9.50 -3.52 -11.95
C ASN A 94 -9.11 -3.00 -10.58
N VAL A 95 -8.57 -1.78 -10.56
CA VAL A 95 -8.18 -1.08 -9.34
C VAL A 95 -8.36 0.41 -9.58
N ASP A 96 -8.75 1.11 -8.53
CA ASP A 96 -8.82 2.56 -8.49
C ASP A 96 -7.60 3.11 -7.75
N LEU A 97 -7.07 4.22 -8.25
CA LEU A 97 -6.12 5.04 -7.50
C LEU A 97 -6.91 6.12 -6.76
N VAL A 98 -6.83 6.12 -5.43
CA VAL A 98 -7.61 7.00 -4.57
C VAL A 98 -6.66 7.90 -3.78
N GLY A 99 -7.01 9.18 -3.71
CA GLY A 99 -6.29 10.18 -2.93
C GLY A 99 -7.23 10.87 -1.94
N GLY A 100 -6.73 11.17 -0.76
CA GLY A 100 -7.55 11.73 0.30
C GLY A 100 -6.76 12.15 1.52
N ILE A 101 -7.44 12.22 2.66
CA ILE A 101 -6.86 12.52 3.97
C ILE A 101 -7.04 11.30 4.87
N ASN A 102 -5.98 10.95 5.59
CA ASN A 102 -6.05 10.06 6.74
C ASN A 102 -5.38 10.76 7.95
N PRO A 103 -6.14 11.13 8.99
CA PRO A 103 -5.61 11.86 10.15
C PRO A 103 -4.50 11.13 10.90
N PHE A 104 -4.42 9.81 10.83
CA PHE A 104 -3.34 9.05 11.47
C PHE A 104 -1.97 9.27 10.81
N PHE A 105 -1.95 9.77 9.58
CA PHE A 105 -0.73 10.13 8.88
C PHE A 105 -0.27 11.57 9.17
N GLU A 106 -1.13 12.42 9.74
CA GLU A 106 -0.81 13.83 9.99
C GLU A 106 0.39 13.97 10.92
N GLY A 107 1.31 14.87 10.58
CA GLY A 107 2.56 15.07 11.32
C GLY A 107 3.62 13.99 11.10
N THR A 108 3.35 12.94 10.31
CA THR A 108 4.39 11.98 9.93
C THR A 108 5.34 12.60 8.89
N PRO A 109 6.60 12.15 8.80
CA PRO A 109 7.52 12.61 7.76
C PRO A 109 7.00 12.34 6.34
N ALA A 110 6.16 11.32 6.17
CA ALA A 110 5.58 10.96 4.89
C ALA A 110 4.42 11.88 4.48
N SER A 111 3.70 12.45 5.45
CA SER A 111 2.49 13.23 5.20
C SER A 111 2.24 14.27 6.31
N PRO A 112 2.92 15.43 6.25
CA PRO A 112 2.79 16.46 7.28
C PRO A 112 1.34 16.94 7.51
N ASN A 113 0.49 16.86 6.49
CA ASN A 113 -0.90 17.33 6.50
C ASN A 113 -1.93 16.19 6.37
N GLY A 114 -1.53 14.93 6.53
CA GLY A 114 -2.41 13.76 6.42
C GLY A 114 -2.85 13.41 5.00
N VAL A 115 -2.39 14.12 3.96
CA VAL A 115 -2.63 13.76 2.56
C VAL A 115 -2.03 12.41 2.25
N HIS A 116 -2.84 11.50 1.72
CA HIS A 116 -2.41 10.13 1.45
C HIS A 116 -3.05 9.58 0.17
N SER A 117 -2.44 8.54 -0.38
CA SER A 117 -2.94 7.83 -1.54
C SER A 117 -2.87 6.33 -1.32
N TRP A 118 -3.90 5.63 -1.79
CA TRP A 118 -4.05 4.19 -1.65
C TRP A 118 -4.71 3.62 -2.90
N LEU A 119 -4.78 2.30 -2.95
CA LEU A 119 -5.49 1.57 -3.99
C LEU A 119 -6.81 1.04 -3.45
N GLU A 120 -7.84 0.99 -4.28
CA GLU A 120 -9.08 0.30 -3.95
C GLU A 120 -9.51 -0.66 -5.04
N THR A 121 -9.89 -1.86 -4.60
CA THR A 121 -10.62 -2.84 -5.41
C THR A 121 -12.09 -2.80 -5.03
N ASP A 122 -12.91 -3.68 -5.59
CA ASP A 122 -14.33 -3.81 -5.21
C ASP A 122 -14.52 -4.22 -3.74
N LYS A 123 -13.52 -4.88 -3.12
CA LYS A 123 -13.65 -5.47 -1.79
C LYS A 123 -12.75 -4.84 -0.74
N GLU A 124 -11.60 -4.33 -1.15
CA GLU A 124 -10.50 -4.02 -0.23
C GLU A 124 -9.78 -2.75 -0.65
N LEU A 125 -9.25 -2.04 0.34
CA LEU A 125 -8.27 -0.96 0.22
C LEU A 125 -6.87 -1.55 0.46
N LEU A 126 -5.90 -1.17 -0.37
CA LEU A 126 -4.51 -1.55 -0.20
C LEU A 126 -3.69 -0.28 0.05
N ASP A 127 -3.03 -0.23 1.21
CA ASP A 127 -2.22 0.91 1.62
C ASP A 127 -0.74 0.55 1.62
N THR A 128 -0.01 1.11 0.67
CA THR A 128 1.42 0.84 0.48
C THR A 128 2.31 1.48 1.55
N SER A 129 1.79 2.43 2.32
CA SER A 129 2.55 3.12 3.36
C SER A 129 2.40 2.44 4.73
N THR A 130 1.21 1.89 5.03
CA THR A 130 1.00 1.06 6.23
C THR A 130 1.22 -0.43 5.99
N LEU A 131 1.39 -0.87 4.74
CA LEU A 131 1.56 -2.27 4.36
C LEU A 131 0.36 -3.15 4.74
N MET A 132 -0.84 -2.57 4.71
CA MET A 132 -2.09 -3.23 5.08
C MET A 132 -3.02 -3.38 3.89
N ILE A 133 -3.79 -4.47 3.90
CA ILE A 133 -5.02 -4.63 3.12
C ILE A 133 -6.19 -4.52 4.09
N VAL A 134 -7.13 -3.63 3.80
CA VAL A 134 -8.28 -3.31 4.66
C VAL A 134 -9.57 -3.64 3.92
N ASP A 135 -10.43 -4.45 4.53
CA ASP A 135 -11.78 -4.72 4.04
C ASP A 135 -12.60 -3.41 3.92
N LYS A 136 -13.32 -3.23 2.82
CA LYS A 136 -14.09 -2.00 2.56
C LYS A 136 -15.07 -1.63 3.68
N SER A 137 -15.63 -2.62 4.38
CA SER A 137 -16.54 -2.36 5.49
C SER A 137 -15.85 -1.70 6.70
N TYR A 138 -14.52 -1.73 6.76
CA TYR A 138 -13.72 -1.24 7.88
C TYR A 138 -12.99 0.08 7.60
N ILE A 139 -12.93 0.51 6.33
CA ILE A 139 -12.21 1.73 5.89
C ILE A 139 -12.60 2.96 6.71
N LYS A 140 -13.90 3.15 6.94
CA LYS A 140 -14.41 4.30 7.73
C LYS A 140 -13.90 4.30 9.17
N SER A 141 -13.66 3.13 9.76
CA SER A 141 -13.10 3.03 11.12
C SER A 141 -11.66 3.50 11.19
N LEU A 142 -10.90 3.40 10.09
CA LEU A 142 -9.52 3.89 9.98
C LEU A 142 -9.42 5.31 9.39
N GLU A 143 -10.55 6.00 9.25
CA GLU A 143 -10.60 7.42 8.86
C GLU A 143 -9.93 7.75 7.51
N TYR A 144 -9.95 6.81 6.56
CA TYR A 144 -9.62 7.10 5.17
C TYR A 144 -10.75 7.91 4.54
N ASN A 145 -10.50 9.20 4.36
CA ASN A 145 -11.46 10.14 3.77
C ASN A 145 -11.03 10.46 2.34
N GLU A 146 -11.76 9.93 1.38
CA GLU A 146 -11.52 10.16 -0.04
C GLU A 146 -11.81 11.62 -0.43
N ASN A 147 -10.89 12.20 -1.22
CA ASN A 147 -11.08 13.51 -1.87
C ASN A 147 -11.14 13.37 -3.39
N ILE A 148 -10.35 12.46 -3.96
CA ILE A 148 -10.23 12.25 -5.40
C ILE A 148 -10.06 10.77 -5.72
N ARG A 149 -10.63 10.34 -6.84
CA ARG A 149 -10.52 8.98 -7.35
C ARG A 149 -10.28 8.99 -8.85
N PHE A 150 -9.27 8.25 -9.26
CA PHE A 150 -9.07 7.83 -10.64
C PHE A 150 -9.55 6.39 -10.73
N ASN A 151 -10.79 6.23 -11.21
CA ASN A 151 -11.34 4.89 -11.33
C ASN A 151 -10.62 4.09 -12.42
N SER A 152 -10.79 2.78 -12.40
CA SER A 152 -10.16 1.89 -13.38
C SER A 152 -10.43 2.34 -14.83
N HIS A 153 -11.64 2.77 -15.16
CA HIS A 153 -11.96 3.30 -16.49
C HIS A 153 -11.12 4.54 -16.85
N ASN A 154 -10.95 5.49 -15.94
CA ASN A 154 -10.09 6.65 -16.15
C ASN A 154 -8.63 6.23 -16.38
N LEU A 155 -8.12 5.27 -15.60
CA LEU A 155 -6.76 4.74 -15.75
C LEU A 155 -6.59 3.99 -17.08
N PHE A 156 -7.59 3.23 -17.51
CA PHE A 156 -7.58 2.52 -18.80
C PHE A 156 -7.65 3.45 -20.00
N SER A 157 -8.29 4.61 -19.86
CA SER A 157 -8.32 5.63 -20.91
C SER A 157 -7.03 6.46 -20.99
N ASN A 158 -6.14 6.37 -20.00
CA ASN A 158 -4.90 7.14 -19.96
C ASN A 158 -3.76 6.40 -20.68
N THR A 159 -3.35 6.90 -21.84
CA THR A 159 -2.29 6.29 -22.67
C THR A 159 -0.97 6.12 -21.93
N ASN A 160 -0.55 7.10 -21.13
CA ASN A 160 0.71 7.02 -20.39
C ASN A 160 0.66 5.92 -19.31
N TYR A 161 -0.49 5.80 -18.65
CA TYR A 161 -0.71 4.73 -17.67
C TYR A 161 -0.70 3.35 -18.35
N GLN A 162 -1.34 3.21 -19.51
CA GLN A 162 -1.34 1.95 -20.27
C GLN A 162 0.07 1.54 -20.70
N LEU A 163 0.85 2.46 -21.29
CA LEU A 163 2.22 2.16 -21.71
C LEU A 163 3.12 1.78 -20.52
N ALA A 164 2.96 2.46 -19.38
CA ALA A 164 3.70 2.13 -18.16
C ALA A 164 3.30 0.75 -17.62
N LYS A 165 2.00 0.43 -17.64
CA LYS A 165 1.49 -0.89 -17.24
C LYS A 165 1.95 -2.00 -18.17
N GLU A 166 1.91 -1.80 -19.48
CA GLU A 166 2.43 -2.74 -20.48
C GLU A 166 3.91 -3.05 -20.23
N PHE A 167 4.72 -2.02 -20.03
CA PHE A 167 6.13 -2.18 -19.66
C PHE A 167 6.28 -2.96 -18.34
N ALA A 168 5.54 -2.58 -17.31
CA ALA A 168 5.62 -3.21 -15.99
C ALA A 168 5.26 -4.72 -16.05
N CYS A 169 4.30 -5.09 -16.91
CA CYS A 169 3.84 -6.46 -17.07
C CYS A 169 4.60 -7.29 -18.13
N ASP A 170 5.50 -6.69 -18.91
CA ASP A 170 6.24 -7.38 -19.97
C ASP A 170 7.34 -8.30 -19.41
N ARG A 171 7.02 -9.60 -19.29
CA ARG A 171 7.95 -10.62 -18.78
C ARG A 171 9.18 -10.83 -19.68
N SER A 172 9.16 -10.41 -20.95
CA SER A 172 10.29 -10.58 -21.86
C SER A 172 11.45 -9.61 -21.57
N LEU A 173 11.16 -8.49 -20.91
CA LEU A 173 12.13 -7.44 -20.59
C LEU A 173 12.85 -7.65 -19.26
N LYS A 174 12.38 -8.61 -18.45
CA LYS A 174 12.95 -8.85 -17.13
C LYS A 174 14.38 -9.35 -17.26
N ARG A 175 15.34 -8.56 -16.78
CA ARG A 175 16.75 -8.97 -16.74
C ARG A 175 16.86 -10.20 -15.82
N LYS A 176 17.44 -11.28 -16.36
CA LYS A 176 17.78 -12.49 -15.60
C LYS A 176 18.83 -12.19 -14.56
#